data_AF-A0A6N9UP51-F1
#
_entry.id   AF-A0A6N9UP51-F1
#
_cell.length_a   1.000
_cell.length_b   1.000
_cell.length_c   1.000
_cell.angle_alpha   90.00
_cell.angle_beta   90.00
_cell.angle_gamma   90.00
#
_symmetry.space_group_name_H-M   'P 1'
#
loop_
_entity.id
_entity.type
_entity.pdbx_description
1 polymer ?
#
loop_
_entity_poly.entity_id
_entity_poly.type
_entity_poly.pdbx_seq_one_letter_code
_entity_poly.pdbx_strand_id
1 'polypeptide(L)'
;PTPMRRDGDRLRFVGAATRRIARGMDLDEIVMGLCRATVPTFADAILVYLREPLPVGDERPTGPLVLRLRRTDRIPAERDTEGGFAPVPQPEPTELETVGAELCEVRPGSALAEVLRGVRPVFTDTPAAHAALPELLGEERDFPLPDGRRAILAPLRGRRRVIGAALFLRGPERIAFEADDLLVAAQLATHSALGIDKAVLYGREAYIADELQRTMLPENLPRCTGVRLASRYLPAAETARVGGDWYDAIPLPGSRVALVVGDVMGHSMTSAAIMGQLRTTAQTLAGLDLPPQEVLHHLDEQAQRLGTDRMATCLYAVYDPVTHRITVANAGHPPPVLLHLGGHAEVLRVPAGAPIGVGGVDFEAVELDAPAGATLLLYTDGLVESRLRDVWTGIEQLRERLAATAQLTGPDHPPPLEALCDEVLDMLGPGDRDDDIALLAARFDGIAPSDVAYWFLEPEDAAPGKARRLARRALARWGMEDLTDSVELLVSEVVTNAVRYASKPVTLRLLRTDVLRCEVGDDVPQLPRLRQARATDEGGRGLYLVNRLARRWGATRLSTGKVVWFELNRG
;
A
#
# COMPACT_ATOMS: atom_id res chain seq x y z
N PRO A 1 -47.10 -7.87 21.67
CA PRO A 1 -46.89 -6.80 20.66
C PRO A 1 -48.19 -6.44 19.94
N THR A 2 -48.63 -5.18 20.01
CA THR A 2 -49.88 -4.72 19.38
C THR A 2 -49.72 -4.70 17.84
N PRO A 3 -50.62 -5.31 17.06
CA PRO A 3 -50.52 -5.33 15.60
C PRO A 3 -50.63 -3.92 15.01
N MET A 4 -49.87 -3.63 13.94
CA MET A 4 -49.89 -2.37 13.18
C MET A 4 -51.25 -2.21 12.47
N ARG A 5 -52.25 -1.64 13.15
CA ARG A 5 -53.66 -1.57 12.70
C ARG A 5 -54.02 -0.30 11.90
N ARG A 6 -53.10 0.65 11.68
CA ARG A 6 -53.35 1.90 10.94
C ARG A 6 -52.24 2.18 9.92
N ASP A 7 -52.59 2.72 8.76
CA ASP A 7 -51.63 3.09 7.70
C ASP A 7 -50.53 4.05 8.20
N GLY A 8 -50.88 4.94 9.14
CA GLY A 8 -49.92 5.84 9.79
C GLY A 8 -48.85 5.13 10.63
N ASP A 9 -49.17 3.97 11.21
CA ASP A 9 -48.21 3.17 12.00
C ASP A 9 -47.29 2.35 11.08
N ARG A 10 -47.82 1.88 9.94
CA ARG A 10 -47.04 1.22 8.87
C ARG A 10 -46.00 2.15 8.27
N LEU A 11 -46.39 3.38 7.92
CA LEU A 11 -45.46 4.35 7.34
C LEU A 11 -44.33 4.72 8.32
N ARG A 12 -44.66 4.91 9.61
CA ARG A 12 -43.67 5.17 10.66
C ARG A 12 -42.71 4.01 10.85
N PHE A 13 -43.22 2.78 10.85
CA PHE A 13 -42.40 1.57 10.95
C PHE A 13 -41.42 1.48 9.80
N VAL A 14 -41.89 1.58 8.55
CA VAL A 14 -41.03 1.53 7.35
C VAL A 14 -39.96 2.62 7.42
N GLY A 15 -40.33 3.86 7.77
CA GLY A 15 -39.37 4.96 7.92
C GLY A 15 -38.31 4.70 9.01
N ALA A 16 -38.68 4.09 10.14
CA ALA A 16 -37.73 3.75 11.20
C ALA A 16 -36.81 2.57 10.80
N ALA A 17 -37.38 1.54 10.18
CA ALA A 17 -36.67 0.36 9.72
C ALA A 17 -35.65 0.71 8.63
N THR A 18 -36.06 1.48 7.62
CA THR A 18 -35.19 1.95 6.53
C THR A 18 -34.03 2.80 7.04
N ARG A 19 -34.27 3.70 8.00
CA ARG A 19 -33.18 4.44 8.67
C ARG A 19 -32.21 3.53 9.41
N ARG A 20 -32.69 2.45 10.03
CA ARG A 20 -31.82 1.48 10.72
C ARG A 20 -30.95 0.69 9.74
N ILE A 21 -31.55 0.23 8.65
CA ILE A 21 -30.86 -0.49 7.56
C ILE A 21 -29.81 0.43 6.91
N ALA A 22 -30.18 1.68 6.61
CA ALA A 22 -29.30 2.65 5.95
C ALA A 22 -28.12 3.14 6.80
N ARG A 23 -28.10 2.84 8.12
CA ARG A 23 -26.96 3.15 8.99
C ARG A 23 -25.83 2.14 8.88
N GLY A 24 -26.09 0.92 8.40
CA GLY A 24 -25.04 -0.08 8.26
C GLY A 24 -24.04 0.33 7.18
N MET A 25 -22.75 0.24 7.50
CA MET A 25 -21.66 0.58 6.58
C MET A 25 -21.11 -0.64 5.84
N ASP A 26 -21.34 -1.84 6.37
CA ASP A 26 -20.96 -3.11 5.76
C ASP A 26 -22.16 -4.06 5.59
N LEU A 27 -21.91 -5.18 4.91
CA LEU A 27 -22.90 -6.21 4.63
C LEU A 27 -23.61 -6.74 5.89
N ASP A 28 -22.84 -7.02 6.94
CA ASP A 28 -23.35 -7.71 8.13
C ASP A 28 -24.16 -6.77 9.02
N GLU A 29 -23.76 -5.50 9.11
CA GLU A 29 -24.53 -4.45 9.77
C GLU A 29 -25.87 -4.20 9.09
N ILE A 30 -25.91 -4.20 7.76
CA ILE A 30 -27.14 -3.98 7.00
C ILE A 30 -28.10 -5.16 7.18
N VAL A 31 -27.61 -6.39 7.06
CA VAL A 31 -28.41 -7.61 7.27
C VAL A 31 -28.90 -7.69 8.71
N MET A 32 -28.05 -7.37 9.70
CA MET A 32 -28.43 -7.26 11.10
C MET A 32 -29.49 -6.15 11.31
N GLY A 33 -29.33 -5.02 10.65
CA GLY A 33 -30.26 -3.90 10.68
C GLY A 33 -31.66 -4.31 10.20
N LEU A 34 -31.74 -5.08 9.12
CA LEU A 34 -32.98 -5.68 8.62
C LEU A 34 -33.60 -6.64 9.64
N CYS A 35 -32.82 -7.58 10.19
CA CYS A 35 -33.31 -8.54 11.18
C CYS A 35 -33.88 -7.84 12.42
N ARG A 36 -33.11 -6.93 13.03
CA ARG A 36 -33.52 -6.18 14.22
C ARG A 36 -34.65 -5.19 13.97
N ALA A 37 -34.81 -4.71 12.74
CA ALA A 37 -35.95 -3.86 12.40
C ALA A 37 -37.24 -4.68 12.28
N THR A 38 -37.14 -5.94 11.84
CA THR A 38 -38.30 -6.77 11.48
C THR A 38 -38.76 -7.68 12.59
N VAL A 39 -37.85 -8.18 13.43
CA VAL A 39 -38.17 -9.01 14.60
C VAL A 39 -38.06 -8.15 15.87
N PRO A 40 -39.11 -8.10 16.73
CA PRO A 40 -40.42 -8.75 16.63
C PRO A 40 -41.48 -7.92 15.87
N THR A 41 -41.14 -6.73 15.37
CA THR A 41 -42.14 -5.71 14.99
C THR A 41 -43.02 -6.09 13.80
N PHE A 42 -42.48 -6.75 12.79
CA PHE A 42 -43.15 -7.13 11.54
C PHE A 42 -43.35 -8.64 11.39
N ALA A 43 -42.36 -9.42 11.84
CA ALA A 43 -42.31 -10.87 11.78
C ALA A 43 -41.80 -11.46 13.12
N ASP A 44 -42.05 -12.74 13.34
CA ASP A 44 -41.59 -13.49 14.52
C ASP A 44 -40.27 -14.21 14.25
N ALA A 45 -39.98 -14.49 12.98
CA ALA A 45 -38.66 -14.91 12.51
C ALA A 45 -38.38 -14.36 11.10
N ILE A 46 -37.10 -14.25 10.77
CA ILE A 46 -36.60 -13.87 9.45
C ILE A 46 -35.41 -14.74 9.05
N LEU A 47 -35.38 -15.15 7.79
CA LEU A 47 -34.20 -15.75 7.15
C LEU A 47 -33.78 -14.85 5.99
N VAL A 48 -32.48 -14.54 5.91
CA VAL A 48 -31.92 -13.71 4.84
C VAL A 48 -30.93 -14.53 4.03
N TYR A 49 -31.29 -14.78 2.77
CA TYR A 49 -30.47 -15.47 1.78
C TYR A 49 -29.86 -14.46 0.81
N LEU A 50 -28.56 -14.59 0.54
CA LEU A 50 -27.83 -13.74 -0.39
C LEU A 50 -27.10 -14.57 -1.42
N ARG A 51 -26.91 -14.02 -2.63
CA ARG A 51 -26.17 -14.71 -3.68
C ARG A 51 -24.72 -14.93 -3.29
N GLU A 52 -24.16 -16.09 -3.59
CA GLU A 52 -22.74 -16.41 -3.40
C GLU A 52 -22.09 -16.82 -4.74
N PRO A 53 -21.07 -16.08 -5.24
CA PRO A 53 -20.59 -14.78 -4.75
C PRO A 53 -21.59 -13.65 -5.01
N LEU A 54 -21.58 -12.62 -4.16
CA LEU A 54 -22.34 -11.39 -4.40
C LEU A 54 -21.75 -10.67 -5.62
N PRO A 55 -22.59 -10.25 -6.59
CA PRO A 55 -22.14 -9.51 -7.75
C PRO A 55 -21.73 -8.09 -7.37
N VAL A 56 -20.63 -7.60 -7.94
CA VAL A 56 -20.20 -6.20 -7.74
C VAL A 56 -20.60 -5.36 -8.95
N GLY A 57 -21.32 -4.26 -8.71
CA GLY A 57 -21.70 -3.31 -9.76
C GLY A 57 -22.38 -3.96 -10.98
N ASP A 58 -21.77 -3.77 -12.15
CA ASP A 58 -22.28 -4.27 -13.43
C ASP A 58 -21.72 -5.64 -13.86
N GLU A 59 -20.88 -6.29 -13.03
CA GLU A 59 -20.28 -7.59 -13.35
C GLU A 59 -21.35 -8.64 -13.67
N ARG A 60 -21.20 -9.39 -14.76
CA ARG A 60 -22.10 -10.52 -15.05
C ARG A 60 -21.55 -11.76 -14.36
N PRO A 61 -22.29 -12.36 -13.41
CA PRO A 61 -21.84 -13.58 -12.75
C PRO A 61 -21.77 -14.70 -13.79
N THR A 62 -20.65 -15.42 -13.82
CA THR A 62 -20.35 -16.47 -14.80
C THR A 62 -20.80 -17.86 -14.35
N GLY A 63 -21.28 -18.00 -13.10
CA GLY A 63 -21.73 -19.26 -12.50
C GLY A 63 -23.23 -19.31 -12.19
N PRO A 64 -23.72 -20.47 -11.70
CA PRO A 64 -25.12 -20.65 -11.30
C PRO A 64 -25.54 -19.64 -10.22
N LEU A 65 -26.85 -19.41 -10.10
CA LEU A 65 -27.39 -18.60 -9.02
C LEU A 65 -27.47 -19.44 -7.75
N VAL A 66 -26.47 -19.31 -6.88
CA VAL A 66 -26.46 -19.96 -5.57
C VAL A 66 -26.82 -18.92 -4.51
N LEU A 67 -27.76 -19.25 -3.63
CA LEU A 67 -28.16 -18.47 -2.48
C LEU A 67 -27.60 -19.11 -1.21
N ARG A 68 -26.82 -18.35 -0.44
CA ARG A 68 -26.32 -18.73 0.87
C ARG A 68 -27.19 -18.11 1.96
N LEU A 69 -27.55 -18.88 2.98
CA LEU A 69 -28.16 -18.35 4.19
C LEU A 69 -27.14 -17.47 4.93
N ARG A 70 -27.36 -16.15 4.94
CA ARG A 70 -26.44 -15.20 5.59
C ARG A 70 -26.76 -14.99 7.06
N ARG A 71 -28.04 -14.95 7.41
CA ARG A 71 -28.49 -14.70 8.79
C ARG A 71 -29.91 -15.17 9.05
N THR A 72 -30.14 -15.58 10.30
CA THR A 72 -31.47 -15.84 10.87
C THR A 72 -31.67 -15.01 12.14
N ASP A 73 -32.91 -14.61 12.44
CA ASP A 73 -33.26 -13.96 13.70
C ASP A 73 -34.71 -14.34 14.09
N ARG A 74 -35.00 -14.50 15.38
CA ARG A 74 -36.32 -14.90 15.89
C ARG A 74 -36.63 -14.37 17.29
N ILE A 75 -37.91 -14.29 17.62
CA ILE A 75 -38.36 -14.09 19.00
C ILE A 75 -37.97 -15.34 19.82
N PRO A 76 -37.32 -15.20 20.99
CA PRO A 76 -37.09 -16.33 21.89
C PRO A 76 -38.43 -16.99 22.24
N ALA A 77 -38.53 -18.31 22.08
CA ALA A 77 -39.67 -19.04 22.64
C ALA A 77 -39.57 -18.94 24.16
N GLU A 78 -40.60 -18.42 24.82
CA GLU A 78 -40.72 -18.56 26.27
C GLU A 78 -40.76 -20.07 26.54
N ARG A 79 -39.74 -20.60 27.21
CA ARG A 79 -39.83 -21.94 27.78
C ARG A 79 -40.89 -21.85 28.86
N ASP A 80 -41.94 -22.66 28.75
CA ASP A 80 -42.89 -22.91 29.85
C ASP A 80 -42.10 -23.25 31.12
N THR A 81 -41.86 -22.26 31.97
CA THR A 81 -41.37 -22.47 33.34
C THR A 81 -42.56 -22.70 34.26
N GLU A 82 -43.38 -23.69 33.97
CA GLU A 82 -44.18 -24.38 34.98
C GLU A 82 -43.46 -25.66 35.37
N GLY A 83 -42.45 -25.54 36.24
CA GLY A 83 -41.82 -26.69 36.88
C GLY A 83 -40.38 -26.49 37.30
N GLY A 84 -40.19 -26.05 38.56
CA GLY A 84 -39.02 -26.41 39.38
C GLY A 84 -37.66 -25.80 39.00
N PHE A 85 -37.06 -25.10 39.96
CA PHE A 85 -35.66 -24.68 39.92
C PHE A 85 -34.71 -25.85 39.61
N ALA A 86 -34.06 -25.81 38.45
CA ALA A 86 -32.86 -26.58 38.14
C ALA A 86 -31.82 -25.64 37.50
N PRO A 87 -30.52 -25.83 37.77
CA PRO A 87 -29.46 -24.91 37.37
C PRO A 87 -29.34 -24.85 35.84
N VAL A 88 -29.25 -23.63 35.33
CA VAL A 88 -29.09 -23.28 33.91
C VAL A 88 -27.84 -23.97 33.34
N PRO A 89 -27.96 -24.92 32.40
CA PRO A 89 -26.82 -25.32 31.59
C PRO A 89 -26.47 -24.16 30.67
N GLN A 90 -25.18 -23.96 30.44
CA GLN A 90 -24.65 -23.04 29.42
C GLN A 90 -25.38 -23.29 28.08
N PRO A 91 -25.67 -22.25 27.27
CA PRO A 91 -26.41 -22.43 26.03
C PRO A 91 -25.57 -23.25 25.04
N GLU A 92 -25.87 -24.54 24.94
CA GLU A 92 -25.58 -25.36 23.77
C GLU A 92 -26.13 -24.65 22.51
N PRO A 93 -25.49 -24.78 21.33
CA PRO A 93 -25.92 -24.12 20.10
C PRO A 93 -27.36 -24.54 19.79
N THR A 94 -28.32 -23.64 19.96
CA THR A 94 -29.74 -23.91 19.70
C THR A 94 -29.96 -24.35 18.24
N GLU A 95 -30.94 -25.23 18.03
CA GLU A 95 -31.40 -25.89 16.79
C GLU A 95 -31.67 -24.97 15.56
N LEU A 96 -31.36 -23.67 15.62
CA LEU A 96 -31.54 -22.67 14.57
C LEU A 96 -30.28 -22.22 13.82
N GLU A 97 -29.07 -22.57 14.27
CA GLU A 97 -27.91 -22.56 13.35
C GLU A 97 -28.13 -23.54 12.18
N THR A 98 -29.11 -24.46 12.34
CA THR A 98 -29.56 -25.48 11.40
C THR A 98 -30.91 -25.20 10.71
N VAL A 99 -31.44 -23.96 10.72
CA VAL A 99 -32.74 -23.66 10.07
C VAL A 99 -32.55 -22.98 8.72
N GLY A 100 -32.74 -23.77 7.66
CA GLY A 100 -32.56 -23.41 6.26
C GLY A 100 -31.29 -24.03 5.66
N ALA A 101 -31.37 -24.55 4.43
CA ALA A 101 -30.22 -25.01 3.68
C ALA A 101 -29.15 -23.90 3.67
N GLU A 102 -27.91 -24.24 4.04
CA GLU A 102 -26.81 -23.27 4.08
C GLU A 102 -26.55 -22.69 2.68
N LEU A 103 -26.72 -23.53 1.65
CA LEU A 103 -26.60 -23.21 0.24
C LEU A 103 -27.79 -23.76 -0.54
N CYS A 104 -28.33 -22.96 -1.45
CA CYS A 104 -29.44 -23.30 -2.33
C CYS A 104 -29.08 -22.90 -3.78
N GLU A 105 -29.00 -23.87 -4.69
CA GLU A 105 -28.83 -23.57 -6.12
C GLU A 105 -30.20 -23.35 -6.78
N VAL A 106 -30.39 -22.15 -7.34
CA VAL A 106 -31.61 -21.78 -8.04
C VAL A 106 -31.56 -22.28 -9.48
N ARG A 107 -32.25 -23.40 -9.75
CA ARG A 107 -32.30 -24.02 -11.07
C ARG A 107 -33.12 -23.17 -12.06
N PRO A 108 -32.68 -22.99 -13.33
CA PRO A 108 -33.50 -22.31 -14.34
C PRO A 108 -34.86 -23.00 -14.52
N GLY A 109 -35.94 -22.21 -14.53
CA GLY A 109 -37.31 -22.75 -14.67
C GLY A 109 -37.94 -23.31 -13.38
N SER A 110 -37.21 -23.32 -12.27
CA SER A 110 -37.74 -23.69 -10.94
C SER A 110 -38.75 -22.67 -10.40
N ALA A 111 -39.51 -23.08 -9.38
CA ALA A 111 -40.50 -22.22 -8.74
C ALA A 111 -39.82 -21.03 -8.04
N LEU A 112 -38.68 -21.28 -7.37
CA LEU A 112 -37.87 -20.22 -6.77
C LEU A 112 -37.33 -19.26 -7.84
N ALA A 113 -36.87 -19.76 -8.99
CA ALA A 113 -36.43 -18.90 -10.08
C ALA A 113 -37.56 -18.00 -10.63
N GLU A 114 -38.80 -18.48 -10.64
CA GLU A 114 -39.97 -17.68 -11.04
C GLU A 114 -40.27 -16.57 -10.03
N VAL A 115 -40.30 -16.89 -8.73
CA VAL A 115 -40.54 -15.90 -7.66
C VAL A 115 -39.47 -14.81 -7.69
N LEU A 116 -38.19 -15.18 -7.79
CA LEU A 116 -37.09 -14.21 -7.85
C LEU A 116 -37.19 -13.33 -9.11
N ARG A 117 -37.55 -13.90 -10.27
CA ARG A 117 -37.77 -13.12 -11.51
C ARG A 117 -38.95 -12.14 -11.41
N GLY A 118 -39.95 -12.45 -10.60
CA GLY A 118 -41.11 -11.58 -10.36
C GLY A 118 -40.76 -10.29 -9.62
N VAL A 119 -39.68 -10.30 -8.82
CA VAL A 119 -39.18 -9.14 -8.05
C VAL A 119 -40.25 -8.45 -7.20
N ARG A 120 -41.22 -9.21 -6.72
CA ARG A 120 -42.26 -8.72 -5.82
C ARG A 120 -42.38 -9.70 -4.68
N PRO A 121 -42.59 -9.22 -3.44
CA PRO A 121 -42.92 -10.11 -2.36
C PRO A 121 -44.21 -10.86 -2.66
N VAL A 122 -44.22 -12.14 -2.31
CA VAL A 122 -45.35 -13.03 -2.50
C VAL A 122 -45.68 -13.74 -1.20
N PHE A 123 -46.96 -13.98 -0.96
CA PHE A 123 -47.38 -14.92 0.07
C PHE A 123 -47.04 -16.34 -0.35
N THR A 124 -46.64 -17.15 0.61
CA THR A 124 -46.24 -18.54 0.40
C THR A 124 -47.43 -19.50 0.23
N ASP A 125 -48.67 -19.00 0.32
CA ASP A 125 -49.90 -19.73 0.00
C ASP A 125 -50.19 -19.77 -1.52
N THR A 126 -49.43 -19.01 -2.32
CA THR A 126 -49.52 -19.07 -3.78
C THR A 126 -48.80 -20.31 -4.32
N PRO A 127 -49.28 -20.98 -5.38
CA PRO A 127 -48.68 -22.23 -5.87
C PRO A 127 -47.19 -22.15 -6.18
N ALA A 128 -46.76 -21.06 -6.84
CA ALA A 128 -45.36 -20.84 -7.18
C ALA A 128 -44.48 -20.56 -5.94
N ALA A 129 -44.96 -19.78 -4.97
CA ALA A 129 -44.19 -19.50 -3.76
C ALA A 129 -44.15 -20.71 -2.81
N HIS A 130 -45.23 -21.48 -2.76
CA HIS A 130 -45.29 -22.72 -1.97
C HIS A 130 -44.27 -23.75 -2.48
N ALA A 131 -44.18 -23.92 -3.81
CA ALA A 131 -43.19 -24.80 -4.43
C ALA A 131 -41.74 -24.27 -4.31
N ALA A 132 -41.55 -22.95 -4.18
CA ALA A 132 -40.22 -22.34 -4.00
C ALA A 132 -39.62 -22.55 -2.60
N LEU A 133 -40.43 -22.85 -1.58
CA LEU A 133 -39.95 -22.96 -0.20
C LEU A 133 -39.08 -24.20 0.05
N PRO A 134 -39.47 -25.43 -0.37
CA PRO A 134 -38.59 -26.59 -0.28
C PRO A 134 -37.27 -26.39 -1.03
N GLU A 135 -37.32 -25.72 -2.19
CA GLU A 135 -36.11 -25.39 -2.97
C GLU A 135 -35.16 -24.47 -2.17
N LEU A 136 -35.69 -23.48 -1.43
CA LEU A 136 -34.90 -22.52 -0.65
C LEU A 136 -34.41 -23.08 0.70
N LEU A 137 -35.26 -23.83 1.40
CA LEU A 137 -35.01 -24.33 2.76
C LEU A 137 -34.32 -25.71 2.78
N GLY A 138 -34.33 -26.42 1.65
CA GLY A 138 -33.81 -27.78 1.48
C GLY A 138 -34.90 -28.84 1.59
N GLU A 139 -34.91 -29.80 0.65
CA GLU A 139 -35.95 -30.86 0.54
C GLU A 139 -35.97 -31.84 1.73
N GLU A 140 -34.87 -31.97 2.47
CA GLU A 140 -34.72 -32.94 3.58
C GLU A 140 -35.10 -32.39 4.97
N ARG A 141 -35.52 -31.11 5.07
CA ARG A 141 -35.82 -30.49 6.37
C ARG A 141 -37.33 -30.32 6.54
N ASP A 142 -37.91 -31.10 7.45
CA ASP A 142 -39.28 -30.93 7.95
C ASP A 142 -39.39 -29.61 8.73
N PHE A 143 -39.48 -28.50 8.00
CA PHE A 143 -39.83 -27.21 8.56
C PHE A 143 -41.37 -27.09 8.50
N PRO A 144 -42.09 -27.15 9.63
CA PRO A 144 -43.53 -26.98 9.64
C PRO A 144 -43.83 -25.51 9.31
N LEU A 145 -43.99 -25.24 8.01
CA LEU A 145 -44.37 -23.93 7.53
C LEU A 145 -45.79 -23.63 8.04
N PRO A 146 -46.01 -22.47 8.65
CA PRO A 146 -47.33 -22.14 9.15
C PRO A 146 -48.31 -21.95 7.98
N ASP A 147 -49.44 -22.64 8.04
CA ASP A 147 -50.47 -22.61 6.99
C ASP A 147 -51.03 -21.20 6.75
N GLY A 148 -51.41 -20.94 5.49
CA GLY A 148 -52.02 -19.68 5.05
C GLY A 148 -51.01 -18.54 4.85
N ARG A 149 -51.48 -17.29 5.01
CA ARG A 149 -50.67 -16.07 4.80
C ARG A 149 -49.74 -15.76 5.97
N ARG A 150 -48.97 -16.74 6.42
CA ARG A 150 -48.06 -16.61 7.59
C ARG A 150 -46.59 -16.55 7.21
N ALA A 151 -46.28 -16.63 5.92
CA ALA A 151 -44.96 -16.31 5.41
C ALA A 151 -45.02 -15.41 4.17
N ILE A 152 -44.02 -14.53 4.06
CA ILE A 152 -43.77 -13.69 2.89
C ILE A 152 -42.37 -14.00 2.39
N LEU A 153 -42.26 -14.41 1.14
CA LEU A 153 -40.98 -14.51 0.43
C LEU A 153 -40.77 -13.23 -0.38
N ALA A 154 -39.74 -12.46 -0.02
CA ALA A 154 -39.43 -11.17 -0.61
C ALA A 154 -38.08 -11.20 -1.36
N PRO A 155 -38.07 -11.11 -2.70
CA PRO A 155 -36.82 -10.99 -3.46
C PRO A 155 -36.07 -9.69 -3.09
N LEU A 156 -34.78 -9.81 -2.80
CA LEU A 156 -33.88 -8.68 -2.55
C LEU A 156 -33.28 -8.23 -3.88
N ARG A 157 -33.81 -7.14 -4.46
CA ARG A 157 -33.31 -6.58 -5.72
C ARG A 157 -32.48 -5.33 -5.49
N GLY A 158 -31.19 -5.42 -5.81
CA GLY A 158 -30.31 -4.27 -5.95
C GLY A 158 -30.64 -3.47 -7.22
N ARG A 159 -29.77 -2.58 -7.68
CA ARG A 159 -30.11 -1.66 -8.78
C ARG A 159 -30.57 -2.37 -10.07
N ARG A 160 -29.95 -3.48 -10.44
CA ARG A 160 -30.17 -4.12 -11.76
C ARG A 160 -30.61 -5.58 -11.69
N ARG A 161 -30.49 -6.22 -10.53
CA ARG A 161 -30.63 -7.67 -10.39
C ARG A 161 -31.07 -8.07 -8.98
N VAL A 162 -31.56 -9.30 -8.86
CA VAL A 162 -31.80 -9.94 -7.57
C VAL A 162 -30.48 -10.42 -6.99
N ILE A 163 -30.20 -9.99 -5.76
CA ILE A 163 -28.99 -10.32 -4.99
C ILE A 163 -29.28 -11.29 -3.85
N GLY A 164 -30.55 -11.65 -3.64
CA GLY A 164 -30.96 -12.54 -2.56
C GLY A 164 -32.47 -12.62 -2.37
N ALA A 165 -32.90 -13.17 -1.24
CA ALA A 165 -34.28 -13.21 -0.79
C ALA A 165 -34.36 -13.13 0.74
N ALA A 166 -35.41 -12.51 1.25
CA ALA A 166 -35.77 -12.52 2.67
C ALA A 166 -37.08 -13.28 2.86
N LEU A 167 -37.10 -14.22 3.80
CA LEU A 167 -38.29 -14.96 4.21
C LEU A 167 -38.73 -14.45 5.57
N PHE A 168 -39.92 -13.85 5.64
CA PHE A 168 -40.54 -13.37 6.87
C PHE A 168 -41.57 -14.40 7.34
N LEU A 169 -41.52 -14.76 8.62
CA LEU A 169 -42.38 -15.79 9.21
C LEU A 169 -43.16 -15.20 10.39
N ARG A 170 -44.44 -15.54 10.49
CA ARG A 170 -45.27 -15.30 11.69
C ARG A 170 -45.73 -16.63 12.27
N GLY A 171 -45.61 -16.77 13.58
CA GLY A 171 -46.13 -17.91 14.31
C GLY A 171 -47.67 -17.95 14.31
N PRO A 172 -48.28 -19.07 14.72
CA PRO A 172 -49.73 -19.24 14.74
C PRO A 172 -50.45 -18.22 15.65
N GLU A 173 -49.80 -17.78 16.72
CA GLU A 173 -50.36 -16.85 17.72
C GLU A 173 -50.49 -15.40 17.23
N ARG A 174 -49.78 -15.05 16.15
CA ARG A 174 -49.84 -13.71 15.55
C ARG A 174 -50.89 -13.67 14.44
N ILE A 175 -51.44 -12.49 14.16
CA ILE A 175 -52.35 -12.31 13.01
C ILE A 175 -51.57 -12.57 11.71
N ALA A 176 -52.18 -13.32 10.80
CA ALA A 176 -51.63 -13.57 9.45
C ALA A 176 -51.33 -12.25 8.71
N PHE A 177 -50.42 -12.30 7.75
CA PHE A 177 -50.10 -11.14 6.92
C PHE A 177 -51.29 -10.71 6.06
N GLU A 178 -51.45 -9.40 5.93
CA GLU A 178 -52.44 -8.76 5.08
C GLU A 178 -51.82 -8.31 3.75
N ALA A 179 -52.64 -8.00 2.73
CA ALA A 179 -52.16 -7.59 1.41
C ALA A 179 -51.17 -6.40 1.47
N ASP A 180 -51.41 -5.43 2.35
CA ASP A 180 -50.54 -4.28 2.55
C ASP A 180 -49.18 -4.63 3.18
N ASP A 181 -49.08 -5.76 3.89
CA ASP A 181 -47.80 -6.22 4.45
C ASP A 181 -46.83 -6.61 3.33
N LEU A 182 -47.31 -6.94 2.12
CA LEU A 182 -46.45 -7.12 0.94
C LEU A 182 -45.77 -5.81 0.54
N LEU A 183 -46.43 -4.67 0.69
CA LEU A 183 -45.82 -3.36 0.43
C LEU A 183 -44.74 -3.05 1.45
N VAL A 184 -44.97 -3.36 2.73
CA VAL A 184 -43.96 -3.22 3.79
C VAL A 184 -42.75 -4.11 3.51
N ALA A 185 -42.97 -5.39 3.20
CA ALA A 185 -41.91 -6.31 2.83
C ALA A 185 -41.14 -5.83 1.58
N ALA A 186 -41.83 -5.27 0.59
CA ALA A 186 -41.21 -4.75 -0.64
C ALA A 186 -40.26 -3.58 -0.34
N GLN A 187 -40.69 -2.65 0.53
CA GLN A 187 -39.86 -1.52 0.93
C GLN A 187 -38.62 -1.97 1.71
N LEU A 188 -38.80 -2.88 2.68
CA LEU A 188 -37.70 -3.43 3.46
C LEU A 188 -36.69 -4.19 2.58
N ALA A 189 -37.19 -5.02 1.67
CA ALA A 189 -36.39 -5.76 0.71
C ALA A 189 -35.60 -4.82 -0.21
N THR A 190 -36.25 -3.79 -0.74
CA THR A 190 -35.62 -2.80 -1.64
C THR A 190 -34.51 -2.02 -0.93
N HIS A 191 -34.79 -1.46 0.26
CA HIS A 191 -33.80 -0.67 0.99
C HIS A 191 -32.63 -1.52 1.49
N SER A 192 -32.89 -2.75 1.93
CA SER A 192 -31.82 -3.69 2.32
C SER A 192 -30.96 -4.05 1.12
N ALA A 193 -31.59 -4.37 -0.02
CA ALA A 193 -30.86 -4.76 -1.21
C ALA A 193 -30.01 -3.60 -1.78
N LEU A 194 -30.53 -2.37 -1.80
CA LEU A 194 -29.77 -1.19 -2.21
C LEU A 194 -28.61 -0.89 -1.24
N GLY A 195 -28.82 -1.07 0.05
CA GLY A 195 -27.76 -0.95 1.06
C GLY A 195 -26.64 -1.96 0.81
N ILE A 196 -27.01 -3.24 0.63
CA ILE A 196 -26.06 -4.34 0.37
C ILE A 196 -25.29 -4.09 -0.93
N ASP A 197 -25.96 -3.73 -2.02
CA ASP A 197 -25.35 -3.42 -3.32
C ASP A 197 -24.31 -2.29 -3.19
N LYS A 198 -24.65 -1.25 -2.42
CA LYS A 198 -23.74 -0.13 -2.10
C LYS A 198 -22.56 -0.56 -1.23
N ALA A 199 -22.79 -1.34 -0.18
CA ALA A 199 -21.74 -1.80 0.71
C ALA A 199 -20.75 -2.74 0.01
N VAL A 200 -21.23 -3.64 -0.85
CA VAL A 200 -20.38 -4.53 -1.66
C VAL A 200 -19.55 -3.73 -2.66
N LEU A 201 -20.15 -2.75 -3.35
CA LEU A 201 -19.43 -1.90 -4.30
C LEU A 201 -18.31 -1.11 -3.60
N TYR A 202 -18.63 -0.42 -2.50
CA TYR A 202 -17.63 0.33 -1.75
C TYR A 202 -16.56 -0.56 -1.11
N GLY A 203 -16.93 -1.72 -0.59
CA GLY A 203 -15.96 -2.68 -0.08
C GLY A 203 -15.00 -3.16 -1.17
N ARG A 204 -15.47 -3.36 -2.41
CA ARG A 204 -14.61 -3.72 -3.54
C ARG A 204 -13.72 -2.56 -3.99
N GLU A 205 -14.26 -1.34 -4.07
CA GLU A 205 -13.47 -0.14 -4.41
C GLU A 205 -12.36 0.09 -3.37
N ALA A 206 -12.68 -0.03 -2.08
CA ALA A 206 -11.72 0.06 -0.98
C ALA A 206 -10.63 -1.02 -1.05
N TYR A 207 -11.01 -2.26 -1.35
CA TYR A 207 -10.06 -3.36 -1.52
C TYR A 207 -9.11 -3.12 -2.70
N ILE A 208 -9.63 -2.72 -3.86
CA ILE A 208 -8.81 -2.42 -5.04
C ILE A 208 -7.87 -1.23 -4.76
N ALA A 209 -8.36 -0.23 -4.04
CA ALA A 209 -7.58 0.92 -3.60
C ALA A 209 -6.38 0.51 -2.75
N ASP A 210 -6.59 -0.26 -1.67
CA ASP A 210 -5.53 -0.75 -0.78
C ASP A 210 -4.53 -1.66 -1.53
N GLU A 211 -5.01 -2.55 -2.40
CA GLU A 211 -4.15 -3.45 -3.18
C GLU A 211 -3.28 -2.68 -4.20
N LEU A 212 -3.84 -1.69 -4.89
CA LEU A 212 -3.10 -0.82 -5.80
C LEU A 212 -2.03 -0.03 -5.05
N GLN A 213 -2.36 0.55 -3.90
CA GLN A 213 -1.43 1.36 -3.10
C GLN A 213 -0.27 0.52 -2.56
N ARG A 214 -0.56 -0.67 -2.01
CA ARG A 214 0.47 -1.61 -1.53
C ARG A 214 1.44 -2.04 -2.61
N THR A 215 0.95 -2.28 -3.83
CA THR A 215 1.79 -2.71 -4.96
C THR A 215 2.62 -1.58 -5.56
N MET A 216 2.20 -0.32 -5.39
CA MET A 216 2.90 0.85 -5.92
C MET A 216 4.03 1.36 -5.02
N LEU A 217 4.08 0.97 -3.75
CA LEU A 217 5.15 1.32 -2.80
C LEU A 217 6.21 0.21 -2.70
N PRO A 218 7.45 0.51 -2.30
CA PRO A 218 8.45 -0.52 -2.06
C PRO A 218 8.07 -1.40 -0.86
N GLU A 219 7.94 -2.71 -1.06
CA GLU A 219 7.71 -3.67 0.05
C GLU A 219 8.86 -3.68 1.06
N ASN A 220 10.09 -3.50 0.57
CA ASN A 220 11.30 -3.43 1.38
C ASN A 220 12.25 -2.38 0.79
N LEU A 221 12.85 -1.57 1.67
CA LEU A 221 13.92 -0.66 1.27
C LEU A 221 15.22 -1.43 0.99
N PRO A 222 16.04 -0.97 0.03
CA PRO A 222 17.32 -1.62 -0.27
C PRO A 222 18.29 -1.51 0.91
N ARG A 223 19.20 -2.48 1.01
CA ARG A 223 20.35 -2.38 1.91
C ARG A 223 21.42 -1.52 1.24
N CYS A 224 21.66 -0.34 1.79
CA CYS A 224 22.62 0.62 1.28
C CYS A 224 23.87 0.66 2.16
N THR A 225 25.04 0.66 1.54
CA THR A 225 26.30 0.77 2.28
C THR A 225 26.46 2.19 2.82
N GLY A 226 26.73 2.33 4.12
CA GLY A 226 26.87 3.63 4.78
C GLY A 226 25.54 4.36 5.04
N VAL A 227 24.39 3.71 4.81
CA VAL A 227 23.05 4.26 5.08
C VAL A 227 22.13 3.19 5.65
N ARG A 228 21.49 3.46 6.79
CA ARG A 228 20.36 2.67 7.31
C ARG A 228 19.06 3.39 7.02
N LEU A 229 18.07 2.65 6.54
CA LEU A 229 16.79 3.18 6.13
C LEU A 229 15.66 2.56 6.96
N ALA A 230 14.65 3.37 7.26
CA ALA A 230 13.36 2.92 7.77
C ALA A 230 12.26 3.76 7.12
N SER A 231 11.06 3.20 7.01
CA SER A 231 9.91 3.93 6.49
C SER A 231 8.62 3.56 7.20
N ARG A 232 7.65 4.48 7.13
CA ARG A 232 6.27 4.25 7.53
C ARG A 232 5.35 4.81 6.46
N TYR A 233 4.25 4.12 6.25
CA TYR A 233 3.18 4.58 5.39
C TYR A 233 1.86 4.40 6.10
N LEU A 234 1.14 5.49 6.37
CA LEU A 234 -0.16 5.45 7.04
C LEU A 234 -1.21 6.03 6.09
N PRO A 235 -2.17 5.22 5.63
CA PRO A 235 -3.22 5.74 4.77
C PRO A 235 -4.19 6.64 5.54
N ALA A 236 -4.83 7.56 4.83
CA ALA A 236 -5.87 8.44 5.36
C ALA A 236 -7.03 7.63 5.99
N ALA A 237 -7.73 8.22 6.96
CA ALA A 237 -8.79 7.50 7.70
C ALA A 237 -10.06 7.19 6.87
N GLU A 238 -10.25 7.79 5.70
CA GLU A 238 -11.40 7.54 4.82
C GLU A 238 -11.19 6.29 3.96
N THR A 239 -12.05 5.27 4.15
CA THR A 239 -11.94 3.92 3.59
C THR A 239 -12.00 3.78 2.06
N ALA A 240 -12.07 4.86 1.27
CA ALA A 240 -12.28 4.81 -0.18
C ALA A 240 -11.31 5.68 -1.00
N ARG A 241 -10.32 6.31 -0.37
CA ARG A 241 -9.32 7.13 -1.06
C ARG A 241 -8.03 6.34 -1.26
N VAL A 242 -7.41 6.49 -2.42
CA VAL A 242 -6.07 5.94 -2.71
C VAL A 242 -5.07 7.08 -2.60
N GLY A 243 -3.99 6.87 -1.87
CA GLY A 243 -3.00 7.92 -1.67
C GLY A 243 -2.17 8.26 -2.89
N GLY A 244 -1.86 9.55 -3.00
CA GLY A 244 -0.90 10.12 -3.92
C GLY A 244 0.53 10.04 -3.42
N ASP A 245 0.71 9.86 -2.11
CA ASP A 245 2.00 9.82 -1.42
C ASP A 245 2.89 8.65 -1.82
N TRP A 246 4.18 8.92 -2.01
CA TRP A 246 5.19 7.88 -2.17
C TRP A 246 6.53 8.27 -1.57
N TYR A 247 7.35 7.24 -1.34
CA TYR A 247 8.76 7.38 -1.05
C TYR A 247 9.55 6.31 -1.79
N ASP A 248 10.84 6.56 -1.99
CA ASP A 248 11.75 5.56 -2.51
C ASP A 248 13.19 5.79 -2.05
N ALA A 249 13.99 4.73 -2.06
CA ALA A 249 15.43 4.80 -1.90
C ALA A 249 16.11 4.00 -3.00
N ILE A 250 16.97 4.67 -3.79
CA ILE A 250 17.53 4.11 -5.01
C ILE A 250 19.06 4.08 -4.87
N PRO A 251 19.69 2.88 -4.85
CA PRO A 251 21.15 2.78 -4.82
C PRO A 251 21.76 3.34 -6.11
N LEU A 252 22.73 4.24 -5.97
CA LEU A 252 23.43 4.90 -7.06
C LEU A 252 24.89 4.42 -7.17
N PRO A 253 25.58 4.70 -8.28
CA PRO A 253 27.01 4.44 -8.42
C PRO A 253 27.81 5.12 -7.31
N GLY A 254 28.82 4.41 -6.81
CA GLY A 254 29.71 4.94 -5.80
C GLY A 254 29.25 4.80 -4.37
N SER A 255 28.33 3.88 -4.10
CA SER A 255 27.66 3.71 -2.79
C SER A 255 26.77 4.90 -2.39
N ARG A 256 26.53 5.84 -3.31
CA ARG A 256 25.55 6.91 -3.12
C ARG A 256 24.14 6.34 -3.06
N VAL A 257 23.22 7.09 -2.46
CA VAL A 257 21.81 6.72 -2.38
C VAL A 257 20.97 7.93 -2.73
N ALA A 258 20.06 7.78 -3.70
CA ALA A 258 18.98 8.73 -3.89
C ALA A 258 17.83 8.42 -2.94
N LEU A 259 17.30 9.43 -2.28
CA LEU A 259 16.15 9.39 -1.40
C LEU A 259 15.08 10.29 -2.02
N VAL A 260 13.87 9.76 -2.15
CA VAL A 260 12.76 10.43 -2.82
C VAL A 260 11.55 10.37 -1.91
N VAL A 261 10.84 11.49 -1.81
CA VAL A 261 9.50 11.56 -1.25
C VAL A 261 8.68 12.49 -2.14
N GLY A 262 7.40 12.19 -2.30
CA GLY A 262 6.50 13.07 -3.02
C GLY A 262 5.05 12.76 -2.74
N ASP A 263 4.20 13.66 -3.20
CA ASP A 263 2.75 13.56 -3.09
C ASP A 263 2.12 14.04 -4.40
N VAL A 264 1.17 13.27 -4.92
CA VAL A 264 0.35 13.63 -6.09
C VAL A 264 -0.95 14.24 -5.61
N MET A 265 -1.24 15.46 -6.08
CA MET A 265 -2.43 16.20 -5.67
C MET A 265 -3.73 15.38 -5.82
N GLY A 266 -4.43 15.25 -4.69
CA GLY A 266 -5.71 14.57 -4.57
C GLY A 266 -5.61 13.05 -4.38
N HIS A 267 -6.68 12.43 -3.90
CA HIS A 267 -6.61 11.07 -3.32
C HIS A 267 -7.53 10.11 -4.10
N SER A 268 -7.11 9.73 -5.30
CA SER A 268 -7.92 8.94 -6.24
C SER A 268 -7.10 7.81 -6.86
N MET A 269 -7.79 6.81 -7.45
CA MET A 269 -7.14 5.78 -8.28
C MET A 269 -6.27 6.39 -9.38
N THR A 270 -6.64 7.56 -9.92
CA THR A 270 -5.83 8.25 -10.92
C THR A 270 -4.57 8.87 -10.32
N SER A 271 -4.64 9.42 -9.11
CA SER A 271 -3.48 9.94 -8.38
C SER A 271 -2.46 8.84 -8.12
N ALA A 272 -2.91 7.67 -7.68
CA ALA A 272 -2.05 6.49 -7.49
C ALA A 272 -1.40 6.01 -8.79
N ALA A 273 -2.12 6.06 -9.92
CA ALA A 273 -1.55 5.73 -11.22
C ALA A 273 -0.47 6.72 -11.67
N ILE A 274 -0.64 8.01 -11.38
CA ILE A 274 0.36 9.05 -11.67
C ILE A 274 1.57 8.89 -10.75
N MET A 275 1.34 8.65 -9.47
CA MET A 275 2.39 8.36 -8.48
C MET A 275 3.27 7.20 -8.95
N GLY A 276 2.66 6.08 -9.35
CA GLY A 276 3.40 4.92 -9.86
C GLY A 276 4.24 5.23 -11.09
N GLN A 277 3.74 6.08 -11.99
CA GLN A 277 4.49 6.55 -13.16
C GLN A 277 5.66 7.46 -12.76
N LEU A 278 5.41 8.49 -11.95
CA LEU A 278 6.45 9.41 -11.47
C LEU A 278 7.55 8.67 -10.71
N ARG A 279 7.18 7.75 -9.83
CA ARG A 279 8.13 6.88 -9.10
C ARG A 279 8.99 6.06 -10.06
N THR A 280 8.38 5.40 -11.05
CA THR A 280 9.12 4.58 -12.04
C THR A 280 10.03 5.45 -12.91
N THR A 281 9.59 6.65 -13.29
CA THR A 281 10.41 7.62 -14.01
C THR A 281 11.59 8.08 -13.15
N ALA A 282 11.37 8.41 -11.88
CA ALA A 282 12.43 8.81 -10.95
C ALA A 282 13.48 7.70 -10.80
N GLN A 283 13.07 6.44 -10.65
CA GLN A 283 13.98 5.28 -10.63
C GLN A 283 14.82 5.17 -11.90
N THR A 284 14.20 5.38 -13.06
CA THR A 284 14.87 5.31 -14.36
C THR A 284 15.90 6.44 -14.52
N LEU A 285 15.53 7.67 -14.16
CA LEU A 285 16.39 8.84 -14.22
C LEU A 285 17.55 8.76 -13.21
N ALA A 286 17.28 8.24 -12.00
CA ALA A 286 18.29 7.95 -11.00
C ALA A 286 19.34 6.96 -11.53
N GLY A 287 18.91 5.95 -12.28
CA GLY A 287 19.81 4.99 -12.93
C GLY A 287 20.75 5.59 -13.99
N LEU A 288 20.46 6.80 -14.48
CA LEU A 288 21.31 7.58 -15.39
C LEU A 288 22.29 8.51 -14.66
N ASP A 289 22.25 8.53 -13.32
CA ASP A 289 23.07 9.38 -12.46
C ASP A 289 22.96 10.88 -12.78
N LEU A 290 21.73 11.33 -13.07
CA LEU A 290 21.44 12.74 -13.31
C LEU A 290 21.46 13.54 -11.99
N PRO A 291 21.89 14.81 -12.01
CA PRO A 291 21.76 15.71 -10.87
C PRO A 291 20.30 15.85 -10.39
N PRO A 292 20.05 16.06 -9.08
CA PRO A 292 18.70 16.17 -8.51
C PRO A 292 17.76 17.12 -9.26
N GLN A 293 18.24 18.31 -9.64
CA GLN A 293 17.45 19.31 -10.35
C GLN A 293 17.04 18.87 -11.76
N GLU A 294 17.89 18.11 -12.47
CA GLU A 294 17.57 17.57 -13.79
C GLU A 294 16.55 16.43 -13.68
N VAL A 295 16.63 15.62 -12.61
CA VAL A 295 15.60 14.61 -12.34
C VAL A 295 14.23 15.26 -12.15
N LEU A 296 14.14 16.31 -11.32
CA LEU A 296 12.89 17.03 -11.11
C LEU A 296 12.37 17.70 -12.38
N HIS A 297 13.27 18.28 -13.20
CA HIS A 297 12.90 18.86 -14.49
C HIS A 297 12.25 17.82 -15.42
N HIS A 298 12.85 16.63 -15.55
CA HIS A 298 12.27 15.58 -16.38
C HIS A 298 10.97 15.00 -15.80
N LEU A 299 10.81 14.96 -14.48
CA LEU A 299 9.53 14.59 -13.85
C LEU A 299 8.45 15.63 -14.17
N ASP A 300 8.77 16.93 -14.13
CA ASP A 300 7.87 18.03 -14.53
C ASP A 300 7.43 17.89 -15.99
N GLU A 301 8.36 17.64 -16.91
CA GLU A 301 8.04 17.37 -18.32
C GLU A 301 7.15 16.13 -18.49
N GLN A 302 7.36 15.06 -17.72
CA GLN A 302 6.51 13.88 -17.78
C GLN A 302 5.11 14.16 -17.25
N ALA A 303 4.99 14.86 -16.12
CA ALA A 303 3.69 15.20 -15.53
C ALA A 303 2.83 16.04 -16.49
N GLN A 304 3.42 17.04 -17.16
CA GLN A 304 2.72 17.86 -18.16
C GLN A 304 2.17 17.04 -19.33
N ARG A 305 2.84 15.94 -19.71
CA ARG A 305 2.36 15.03 -20.77
C ARG A 305 1.18 14.16 -20.31
N LEU A 306 1.04 13.94 -19.01
CA LEU A 306 -0.05 13.15 -18.43
C LEU A 306 -1.36 13.94 -18.29
N GLY A 307 -1.30 15.28 -18.31
CA GLY A 307 -2.46 16.16 -18.39
C GLY A 307 -2.24 17.48 -17.68
N THR A 308 -3.06 18.49 -17.99
CA THR A 308 -2.95 19.86 -17.48
C THR A 308 -3.29 20.03 -16.00
N ASP A 309 -4.00 19.07 -15.39
CA ASP A 309 -4.43 19.12 -13.98
C ASP A 309 -3.67 18.12 -13.10
N ARG A 310 -2.49 17.64 -13.56
CA ARG A 310 -1.68 16.65 -12.85
C ARG A 310 -0.52 17.36 -12.17
N MET A 311 -0.67 17.63 -10.88
CA MET A 311 0.36 18.27 -10.07
C MET A 311 0.85 17.31 -8.99
N ALA A 312 2.14 17.39 -8.69
CA ALA A 312 2.75 16.65 -7.60
C ALA A 312 3.83 17.48 -6.90
N THR A 313 3.98 17.31 -5.59
CA THR A 313 5.16 17.77 -4.88
C THR A 313 6.21 16.66 -4.86
N CYS A 314 7.50 17.00 -4.87
CA CYS A 314 8.56 16.01 -4.80
C CYS A 314 9.84 16.62 -4.24
N LEU A 315 10.50 15.89 -3.34
CA LEU A 315 11.85 16.17 -2.90
C LEU A 315 12.76 15.02 -3.31
N TYR A 316 13.84 15.36 -4.00
CA TYR A 316 14.85 14.42 -4.45
C TYR A 316 16.20 14.78 -3.83
N ALA A 317 16.78 13.85 -3.07
CA ALA A 317 18.04 14.02 -2.38
C ALA A 317 19.04 12.91 -2.74
N VAL A 318 20.31 13.23 -2.90
CA VAL A 318 21.38 12.27 -3.14
C VAL A 318 22.41 12.40 -2.04
N TYR A 319 22.57 11.34 -1.24
CA TYR A 319 23.57 11.27 -0.20
C TYR A 319 24.81 10.52 -0.68
N ASP A 320 25.99 11.09 -0.42
CA ASP A 320 27.29 10.47 -0.65
C ASP A 320 27.96 10.07 0.68
N PRO A 321 28.03 8.75 0.99
CA PRO A 321 28.61 8.28 2.24
C PRO A 321 30.13 8.42 2.29
N VAL A 322 30.81 8.72 1.18
CA VAL A 322 32.26 8.94 1.15
C VAL A 322 32.61 10.38 1.52
N THR A 323 31.87 11.34 0.98
CA THR A 323 32.12 12.77 1.21
C THR A 323 31.33 13.33 2.38
N HIS A 324 30.32 12.60 2.88
CA HIS A 324 29.40 13.01 3.95
C HIS A 324 28.61 14.27 3.57
N ARG A 325 28.20 14.33 2.30
CA ARG A 325 27.46 15.44 1.71
C ARG A 325 26.15 14.94 1.12
N ILE A 326 25.15 15.81 1.13
CA ILE A 326 23.85 15.56 0.51
C ILE A 326 23.53 16.68 -0.47
N THR A 327 23.11 16.30 -1.68
CA THR A 327 22.60 17.25 -2.68
C THR A 327 21.10 17.11 -2.77
N VAL A 328 20.35 18.20 -2.58
CA VAL A 328 18.89 18.19 -2.49
C VAL A 328 18.29 19.17 -3.47
N ALA A 329 17.24 18.76 -4.18
CA ALA A 329 16.37 19.65 -4.95
C ALA A 329 14.92 19.43 -4.51
N ASN A 330 14.12 20.51 -4.53
CA ASN A 330 12.75 20.50 -4.04
C ASN A 330 11.77 21.10 -5.06
N ALA A 331 10.72 20.36 -5.38
CA ALA A 331 9.59 20.77 -6.21
C ALA A 331 8.32 20.92 -5.34
N GLY A 332 8.25 22.02 -4.57
CA GLY A 332 7.07 22.39 -3.79
C GLY A 332 6.76 21.51 -2.57
N HIS A 333 7.65 20.61 -2.18
CA HIS A 333 7.47 19.68 -1.05
C HIS A 333 7.90 20.31 0.29
N PRO A 334 7.37 19.84 1.43
CA PRO A 334 7.85 20.27 2.75
C PRO A 334 9.38 20.07 2.91
N PRO A 335 10.08 21.01 3.59
CA PRO A 335 11.51 20.90 3.81
C PRO A 335 11.83 19.74 4.76
N PRO A 336 12.93 18.99 4.55
CA PRO A 336 13.26 17.84 5.36
C PRO A 336 13.92 18.26 6.68
N VAL A 337 13.86 17.38 7.68
CA VAL A 337 14.48 17.62 8.99
C VAL A 337 15.69 16.71 9.18
N LEU A 338 16.83 17.28 9.53
CA LEU A 338 18.06 16.56 9.85
C LEU A 338 18.28 16.53 11.36
N LEU A 339 18.25 15.32 11.93
CA LEU A 339 18.60 15.07 13.32
C LEU A 339 20.09 14.71 13.39
N HIS A 340 20.90 15.59 13.98
CA HIS A 340 22.31 15.35 14.24
C HIS A 340 22.50 14.37 15.38
N LEU A 341 23.65 13.67 15.38
CA LEU A 341 24.02 12.73 16.44
C LEU A 341 23.93 13.35 17.85
N GLY A 342 24.35 14.61 18.00
CA GLY A 342 24.27 15.36 19.27
C GLY A 342 22.86 15.78 19.70
N GLY A 343 21.80 15.33 19.02
CA GLY A 343 20.40 15.58 19.36
C GLY A 343 19.84 16.91 18.86
N HIS A 344 20.62 17.70 18.12
CA HIS A 344 20.12 18.88 17.43
C HIS A 344 19.29 18.48 16.20
N ALA A 345 18.04 18.93 16.11
CA ALA A 345 17.21 18.79 14.93
C ALA A 345 17.12 20.12 14.18
N GLU A 346 17.50 20.11 12.90
CA GLU A 346 17.53 21.25 12.00
C GLU A 346 16.58 21.03 10.81
N VAL A 347 15.76 22.03 10.48
CA VAL A 347 14.99 22.06 9.22
C VAL A 347 15.92 22.52 8.11
N LEU A 348 16.18 21.67 7.11
CA LEU A 348 17.13 21.98 6.05
C LEU A 348 16.59 23.09 5.13
N ARG A 349 17.44 24.07 4.84
CA ARG A 349 17.12 25.17 3.93
C ARG A 349 17.36 24.75 2.49
N VAL A 350 16.31 24.33 1.81
CA VAL A 350 16.33 23.96 0.39
C VAL A 350 15.56 25.02 -0.41
N PRO A 351 16.10 25.53 -1.55
CA PRO A 351 15.34 26.41 -2.43
C PRO A 351 14.00 25.79 -2.81
N ALA A 352 12.91 26.54 -2.62
CA ALA A 352 11.59 26.06 -2.98
C ALA A 352 11.41 26.14 -4.51
N GLY A 353 11.05 25.03 -5.13
CA GLY A 353 10.58 24.98 -6.52
C GLY A 353 9.05 25.00 -6.61
N ALA A 354 8.52 25.23 -7.82
CA ALA A 354 7.11 25.00 -8.10
C ALA A 354 6.78 23.48 -8.03
N PRO A 355 5.54 23.08 -7.73
CA PRO A 355 5.15 21.68 -7.86
C PRO A 355 5.39 21.16 -9.30
N ILE A 356 5.75 19.88 -9.40
CA ILE A 356 5.82 19.13 -10.65
C ILE A 356 4.48 19.22 -11.38
N GLY A 357 4.50 19.48 -12.68
CA GLY A 357 3.33 19.60 -13.56
C GLY A 357 2.90 21.04 -13.82
N VAL A 358 3.37 22.02 -13.04
CA VAL A 358 3.08 23.45 -13.26
C VAL A 358 3.84 24.01 -14.46
N GLY A 359 5.09 23.59 -14.63
CA GLY A 359 5.97 24.08 -15.69
C GLY A 359 6.48 25.51 -15.54
N GLY A 360 7.44 25.85 -16.40
CA GLY A 360 7.94 27.22 -16.58
C GLY A 360 8.87 27.75 -15.48
N VAL A 361 9.33 26.89 -14.56
CA VAL A 361 10.26 27.23 -13.48
C VAL A 361 11.36 26.18 -13.41
N ASP A 362 12.61 26.63 -13.34
CA ASP A 362 13.76 25.73 -13.14
C ASP A 362 13.87 25.30 -11.68
N PHE A 363 14.32 24.06 -11.47
CA PHE A 363 14.64 23.55 -10.14
C PHE A 363 16.10 23.84 -9.79
N GLU A 364 16.35 24.19 -8.53
CA GLU A 364 17.70 24.42 -8.01
C GLU A 364 18.08 23.31 -7.04
N ALA A 365 19.33 22.84 -7.12
CA ALA A 365 19.90 21.91 -6.17
C ALA A 365 20.91 22.61 -5.25
N VAL A 366 20.84 22.28 -3.96
CA VAL A 366 21.77 22.75 -2.94
C VAL A 366 22.54 21.58 -2.35
N GLU A 367 23.82 21.80 -2.03
CA GLU A 367 24.66 20.81 -1.38
C GLU A 367 24.91 21.18 0.09
N LEU A 368 24.57 20.27 1.00
CA LEU A 368 24.58 20.47 2.45
C LEU A 368 25.46 19.41 3.14
N ASP A 369 25.90 19.72 4.36
CA ASP A 369 26.62 18.76 5.20
C ASP A 369 25.66 17.69 5.74
N ALA A 370 26.06 16.43 5.60
CA ALA A 370 25.32 15.28 6.08
C ALA A 370 26.28 14.34 6.82
N PRO A 371 26.72 14.73 8.04
CA PRO A 371 27.75 14.00 8.75
C PRO A 371 27.30 12.60 9.18
N ALA A 372 28.26 11.70 9.32
CA ALA A 372 28.03 10.38 9.88
C ALA A 372 27.37 10.48 11.28
N GLY A 373 26.41 9.59 11.55
CA GLY A 373 25.55 9.58 12.72
C GLY A 373 24.25 10.38 12.58
N ALA A 374 24.15 11.31 11.61
CA ALA A 374 22.93 12.08 11.40
C ALA A 374 21.80 11.24 10.80
N THR A 375 20.55 11.65 11.03
CA THR A 375 19.35 11.02 10.46
C THR A 375 18.49 12.06 9.76
N LEU A 376 18.33 11.91 8.45
CA LEU A 376 17.44 12.72 7.64
C LEU A 376 16.02 12.14 7.69
N LEU A 377 15.03 12.99 7.91
CA LEU A 377 13.62 12.65 7.80
C LEU A 377 12.99 13.38 6.61
N LEU A 378 12.39 12.57 5.74
CA LEU A 378 11.61 12.96 4.58
C LEU A 378 10.16 12.55 4.84
N TYR A 379 9.22 13.47 4.65
CA TYR A 379 7.82 13.22 5.00
C TYR A 379 6.89 14.04 4.12
N THR A 380 5.69 13.50 3.90
CA THR A 380 4.59 14.24 3.25
C THR A 380 3.87 15.15 4.24
N ASP A 381 3.09 16.09 3.70
CA ASP A 381 2.39 17.11 4.47
C ASP A 381 1.36 16.52 5.44
N GLY A 382 0.75 15.36 5.16
CA GLY A 382 -0.14 14.67 6.09
C GLY A 382 0.45 14.39 7.48
N LEU A 383 1.78 14.40 7.64
CA LEU A 383 2.44 14.29 8.94
C LEU A 383 2.37 15.60 9.75
N VAL A 384 2.46 16.75 9.08
CA VAL A 384 2.67 18.07 9.68
C VAL A 384 1.43 18.97 9.57
N GLU A 385 0.60 18.77 8.57
CA GLU A 385 -0.64 19.51 8.32
C GLU A 385 -1.87 18.75 8.83
N SER A 386 -2.82 19.48 9.39
CA SER A 386 -4.17 18.98 9.69
C SER A 386 -5.16 20.13 9.65
N ARG A 387 -6.46 19.86 9.71
CA ARG A 387 -7.48 20.94 9.81
C ARG A 387 -7.24 21.96 10.93
N LEU A 388 -6.53 21.58 11.99
CA LEU A 388 -6.29 22.41 13.17
C LEU A 388 -4.84 22.92 13.27
N ARG A 389 -3.94 22.48 12.37
CA ARG A 389 -2.50 22.76 12.44
C ARG A 389 -1.96 23.09 11.06
N ASP A 390 -1.37 24.28 10.93
CA ASP A 390 -0.64 24.65 9.73
C ASP A 390 0.68 23.87 9.59
N VAL A 391 1.15 23.74 8.35
CA VAL A 391 2.38 23.01 7.97
C VAL A 391 3.58 23.43 8.83
N TRP A 392 3.81 24.74 9.02
CA TRP A 392 5.03 25.22 9.70
C TRP A 392 5.00 24.90 11.19
N THR A 393 3.85 25.09 11.85
CA THR A 393 3.65 24.67 13.23
C THR A 393 3.87 23.16 13.39
N GLY A 394 3.40 22.35 12.43
CA GLY A 394 3.65 20.90 12.42
C GLY A 394 5.12 20.53 12.28
N ILE A 395 5.86 21.20 11.39
CA ILE A 395 7.29 21.00 11.20
C ILE A 395 8.06 21.33 12.49
N GLU A 396 7.69 22.41 13.18
CA GLU A 396 8.35 22.78 14.44
C GLU A 396 8.07 21.75 15.55
N GLN A 397 6.83 21.23 15.65
CA GLN A 397 6.51 20.14 16.57
C GLN A 397 7.31 18.86 16.25
N LEU A 398 7.46 18.52 14.97
CA LEU A 398 8.29 17.41 14.53
C LEU A 398 9.75 17.61 14.97
N ARG A 399 10.30 18.82 14.75
CA ARG A 399 11.67 19.17 15.15
C ARG A 399 11.87 19.03 16.67
N GLU A 400 10.94 19.53 17.47
CA GLU A 400 10.96 19.42 18.94
C GLU A 400 10.87 17.95 19.40
N ARG A 401 9.98 17.17 18.80
CA ARG A 401 9.82 15.74 19.11
C ARG A 401 11.11 14.97 18.83
N LEU A 402 11.72 15.17 17.66
CA LEU A 402 12.99 14.52 17.31
C LEU A 402 14.12 14.85 18.29
N ALA A 403 14.23 16.12 18.68
CA ALA A 403 15.21 16.56 19.67
C ALA A 403 14.94 15.93 21.04
N ALA A 404 13.68 15.85 21.48
CA ALA A 404 13.31 15.19 22.74
C ALA A 404 13.63 13.69 22.71
N THR A 405 13.31 12.99 21.63
CA THR A 405 13.62 11.55 21.47
C THR A 405 15.13 11.30 21.50
N ALA A 406 15.94 12.16 20.86
CA ALA A 406 17.40 12.03 20.88
C ALA A 406 17.99 12.26 22.29
N GLN A 407 17.40 13.14 23.09
CA GLN A 407 17.84 13.36 24.48
C GLN A 407 17.65 12.12 25.36
N LEU A 408 16.68 11.25 25.06
CA LEU A 408 16.44 10.01 25.81
C LEU A 408 17.51 8.95 25.61
N THR A 409 18.16 8.90 24.44
CA THR A 409 19.25 7.96 24.15
C THR A 409 20.64 8.49 24.51
N GLY A 410 20.79 9.80 24.65
CA GLY A 410 22.05 10.46 25.01
C GLY A 410 22.84 10.98 23.80
N PRO A 411 23.83 11.86 24.01
CA PRO A 411 24.45 12.68 22.96
C PRO A 411 25.33 11.91 21.96
N ASP A 412 25.82 10.73 22.34
CA ASP A 412 26.69 9.90 21.50
C ASP A 412 25.96 8.70 20.89
N HIS A 413 24.65 8.54 21.18
CA HIS A 413 23.87 7.38 20.77
C HIS A 413 22.63 7.84 20.01
N PRO A 414 22.57 7.60 18.69
CA PRO A 414 21.41 8.00 17.92
C PRO A 414 20.23 7.06 18.27
N PRO A 415 18.99 7.57 18.37
CA PRO A 415 17.83 6.77 18.74
C PRO A 415 17.63 5.60 17.76
N PRO A 416 17.11 4.43 18.16
CA PRO A 416 16.81 3.36 17.22
C PRO A 416 15.89 3.87 16.09
N LEU A 417 16.26 3.59 14.83
CA LEU A 417 15.61 4.23 13.67
C LEU A 417 14.12 3.90 13.57
N GLU A 418 13.74 2.64 13.82
CA GLU A 418 12.34 2.21 13.83
C GLU A 418 11.52 2.91 14.93
N ALA A 419 12.06 2.96 16.15
CA ALA A 419 11.40 3.63 17.27
C ALA A 419 11.29 5.14 17.04
N LEU A 420 12.27 5.76 16.38
CA LEU A 420 12.21 7.16 15.99
C LEU A 420 11.03 7.42 15.03
N CYS A 421 10.82 6.54 14.04
CA CYS A 421 9.68 6.66 13.13
C CYS A 421 8.34 6.51 13.88
N ASP A 422 8.24 5.57 14.81
CA ASP A 422 7.02 5.35 15.59
C ASP A 422 6.71 6.55 16.51
N GLU A 423 7.71 7.09 17.21
CA GLU A 423 7.58 8.29 18.06
C GLU A 423 7.18 9.55 17.27
N VAL A 424 7.65 9.66 16.03
CA VAL A 424 7.25 10.74 15.12
C VAL A 424 5.77 10.61 14.78
N LEU A 425 5.29 9.40 14.47
CA LEU A 425 3.88 9.18 14.15
C LEU A 425 2.94 9.41 15.35
N ASP A 426 3.42 9.18 16.57
CA ASP A 426 2.68 9.44 17.81
C ASP A 426 2.42 10.94 18.07
N MET A 427 2.93 11.85 17.22
CA MET A 427 2.52 13.26 17.24
C MET A 427 1.10 13.49 16.64
N LEU A 428 0.54 12.48 15.97
CA LEU A 428 -0.80 12.55 15.37
C LEU A 428 -1.86 12.12 16.39
N GLY A 429 -2.84 12.98 16.64
CA GLY A 429 -3.95 12.67 17.54
C GLY A 429 -4.91 11.63 16.94
N PRO A 430 -5.74 10.96 17.78
CA PRO A 430 -6.81 10.10 17.28
C PRO A 430 -7.78 10.90 16.41
N GLY A 431 -7.77 10.66 15.09
CA GLY A 431 -8.65 11.33 14.13
C GLY A 431 -8.04 12.49 13.34
N ASP A 432 -6.76 12.84 13.56
CA ASP A 432 -6.03 13.90 12.81
C ASP A 432 -5.48 13.43 11.45
N ARG A 433 -5.94 12.29 10.92
CA ARG A 433 -5.48 11.74 9.63
C ARG A 433 -6.39 12.16 8.49
N ASP A 434 -6.27 13.43 8.12
CA ASP A 434 -6.97 14.02 6.99
C ASP A 434 -6.40 13.57 5.63
N ASP A 435 -5.10 13.28 5.57
CA ASP A 435 -4.37 12.84 4.38
C ASP A 435 -3.51 11.59 4.65
N ASP A 436 -2.96 11.02 3.58
CA ASP A 436 -1.97 9.96 3.63
C ASP A 436 -0.64 10.49 4.20
N ILE A 437 0.15 9.57 4.75
CA ILE A 437 1.46 9.90 5.34
C ILE A 437 2.48 8.92 4.80
N ALA A 438 3.46 9.43 4.05
CA ALA A 438 4.70 8.76 3.78
C ALA A 438 5.82 9.36 4.63
N LEU A 439 6.54 8.51 5.36
CA LEU A 439 7.72 8.87 6.13
C LEU A 439 8.89 7.98 5.71
N LEU A 440 10.01 8.59 5.33
CA LEU A 440 11.28 7.94 5.04
C LEU A 440 12.38 8.53 5.93
N ALA A 441 12.97 7.70 6.78
CA ALA A 441 14.08 8.06 7.63
C ALA A 441 15.37 7.41 7.13
N ALA A 442 16.41 8.21 6.93
CA ALA A 442 17.71 7.77 6.46
C ALA A 442 18.81 8.16 7.46
N ARG A 443 19.37 7.17 8.15
CA ARG A 443 20.54 7.34 9.00
C ARG A 443 21.82 7.18 8.20
N PHE A 444 22.64 8.21 8.23
CA PHE A 444 23.93 8.26 7.57
C PHE A 444 24.99 7.65 8.47
N ASP A 445 25.33 6.38 8.27
CA ASP A 445 26.47 5.79 8.97
C ASP A 445 27.81 6.25 8.34
N GLY A 446 27.77 6.64 7.06
CA GLY A 446 28.94 7.09 6.31
C GLY A 446 29.96 5.97 6.06
N ILE A 447 31.02 6.30 5.34
CA ILE A 447 32.22 5.48 5.17
C ILE A 447 33.39 6.32 5.70
N ALA A 448 34.19 5.74 6.60
CA ALA A 448 35.31 6.46 7.18
C ALA A 448 36.36 6.78 6.09
N PRO A 449 36.98 7.97 6.07
CA PRO A 449 38.03 8.30 5.10
C PRO A 449 39.20 7.30 5.09
N SER A 450 39.48 6.66 6.23
CA SER A 450 40.49 5.60 6.35
C SER A 450 40.14 4.35 5.55
N ASP A 451 38.86 4.13 5.25
CA ASP A 451 38.30 3.00 4.50
C ASP A 451 38.17 3.28 3.00
N VAL A 452 38.59 4.46 2.57
CA VAL A 452 38.54 4.87 1.16
C VAL A 452 39.96 5.08 0.64
N ALA A 453 40.20 4.60 -0.57
CA ALA A 453 41.40 4.90 -1.30
C ALA A 453 41.03 5.34 -2.72
N TYR A 454 41.50 6.51 -3.13
CA TYR A 454 41.11 7.15 -4.39
C TYR A 454 42.32 7.68 -5.12
N TRP A 455 42.43 7.38 -6.42
CA TRP A 455 43.55 7.79 -7.26
C TRP A 455 43.10 8.14 -8.68
N PHE A 456 43.87 9.01 -9.32
CA PHE A 456 43.81 9.26 -10.77
C PHE A 456 44.98 8.56 -11.46
N LEU A 457 44.71 7.97 -12.61
CA LEU A 457 45.65 7.24 -13.44
C LEU A 457 45.63 7.85 -14.85
N GLU A 458 46.78 8.32 -15.33
CA GLU A 458 46.90 8.74 -16.72
C GLU A 458 46.64 7.54 -17.67
N PRO A 459 46.00 7.77 -18.84
CA PRO A 459 45.66 6.70 -19.78
C PRO A 459 46.90 6.26 -20.59
N GLU A 460 47.83 5.57 -19.93
CA GLU A 460 49.08 5.05 -20.50
C GLU A 460 49.23 3.53 -20.25
N ASP A 461 50.06 2.85 -21.06
CA ASP A 461 50.27 1.38 -20.96
C ASP A 461 50.76 0.92 -19.58
N ALA A 462 51.43 1.80 -18.81
CA ALA A 462 51.91 1.50 -17.48
C ALA A 462 50.82 1.59 -16.38
N ALA A 463 49.63 2.13 -16.68
CA ALA A 463 48.57 2.39 -15.71
C ALA A 463 48.04 1.14 -15.00
N PRO A 464 47.79 -0.01 -15.66
CA PRO A 464 47.37 -1.23 -14.97
C PRO A 464 48.40 -1.72 -13.94
N GLY A 465 49.70 -1.61 -14.27
CA GLY A 465 50.79 -1.94 -13.34
C GLY A 465 50.85 -0.99 -12.14
N LYS A 466 50.61 0.32 -12.35
CA LYS A 466 50.49 1.31 -11.27
C LYS A 466 49.27 1.01 -10.39
N ALA A 467 48.12 0.71 -10.99
CA ALA A 467 46.87 0.37 -10.31
C ALA A 467 47.03 -0.83 -9.36
N ARG A 468 47.65 -1.93 -9.83
CA ARG A 468 47.95 -3.10 -8.97
C ARG A 468 48.78 -2.72 -7.74
N ARG A 469 49.85 -1.94 -7.91
CA ARG A 469 50.71 -1.48 -6.80
C ARG A 469 49.98 -0.56 -5.83
N LEU A 470 49.03 0.25 -6.30
CA LEU A 470 48.21 1.10 -5.44
C LEU A 470 47.20 0.26 -4.65
N ALA A 471 46.51 -0.66 -5.31
CA ALA A 471 45.57 -1.58 -4.68
C ALA A 471 46.26 -2.43 -3.60
N ARG A 472 47.40 -3.07 -3.89
CA ARG A 472 48.19 -3.84 -2.92
C ARG A 472 48.52 -3.04 -1.66
N ARG A 473 48.97 -1.79 -1.84
CA ARG A 473 49.32 -0.92 -0.71
C ARG A 473 48.10 -0.57 0.14
N ALA A 474 46.95 -0.33 -0.47
CA ALA A 474 45.71 -0.10 0.28
C ALA A 474 45.26 -1.36 1.03
N LEU A 475 45.33 -2.54 0.41
CA LEU A 475 44.99 -3.81 1.06
C LEU A 475 45.90 -4.12 2.25
N ALA A 476 47.21 -3.94 2.10
CA ALA A 476 48.16 -4.12 3.19
C ALA A 476 47.89 -3.15 4.35
N ARG A 477 47.60 -1.89 4.05
CA ARG A 477 47.19 -0.90 5.07
C ARG A 477 45.89 -1.29 5.79
N TRP A 478 45.00 -2.02 5.12
CA TRP A 478 43.73 -2.48 5.66
C TRP A 478 43.77 -3.87 6.31
N GLY A 479 44.93 -4.57 6.25
CA GLY A 479 45.07 -5.95 6.72
C GLY A 479 44.25 -6.95 5.92
N MET A 480 44.17 -6.75 4.59
CA MET A 480 43.37 -7.57 3.67
C MET A 480 44.26 -8.25 2.62
N GLU A 481 45.44 -8.72 3.03
CA GLU A 481 46.43 -9.30 2.14
C GLU A 481 45.92 -10.56 1.41
N ASP A 482 45.02 -11.33 2.02
CA ASP A 482 44.44 -12.55 1.44
C ASP A 482 43.69 -12.29 0.12
N LEU A 483 43.21 -11.06 -0.10
CA LEU A 483 42.50 -10.66 -1.32
C LEU A 483 43.43 -10.11 -2.41
N THR A 484 44.73 -9.95 -2.13
CA THR A 484 45.67 -9.22 -3.00
C THR A 484 45.71 -9.77 -4.42
N ASP A 485 45.87 -11.09 -4.58
CA ASP A 485 46.01 -11.72 -5.90
C ASP A 485 44.73 -11.53 -6.74
N SER A 486 43.57 -11.71 -6.11
CA SER A 486 42.27 -11.53 -6.78
C SER A 486 42.03 -10.07 -7.17
N VAL A 487 42.26 -9.13 -6.25
CA VAL A 487 42.08 -7.70 -6.49
C VAL A 487 43.02 -7.21 -7.57
N GLU A 488 44.29 -7.60 -7.54
CA GLU A 488 45.26 -7.18 -8.55
C GLU A 488 44.89 -7.65 -9.95
N LEU A 489 44.48 -8.92 -10.07
CA LEU A 489 44.02 -9.46 -11.34
C LEU A 489 42.82 -8.66 -11.85
N LEU A 490 41.77 -8.51 -11.03
CA LEU A 490 40.54 -7.84 -11.45
C LEU A 490 40.73 -6.34 -11.73
N VAL A 491 41.47 -5.62 -10.87
CA VAL A 491 41.83 -4.21 -11.10
C VAL A 491 42.62 -4.07 -12.40
N SER A 492 43.57 -4.98 -12.66
CA SER A 492 44.35 -4.95 -13.89
C SER A 492 43.46 -5.07 -15.13
N GLU A 493 42.52 -6.01 -15.13
CA GLU A 493 41.60 -6.20 -16.27
C GLU A 493 40.70 -4.98 -16.49
N VAL A 494 40.09 -4.46 -15.42
CA VAL A 494 39.15 -3.34 -15.53
C VAL A 494 39.87 -2.04 -15.92
N VAL A 495 41.04 -1.76 -15.33
CA VAL A 495 41.85 -0.57 -15.67
C VAL A 495 42.41 -0.67 -17.07
N THR A 496 42.87 -1.84 -17.52
CA THR A 496 43.33 -2.03 -18.90
C THR A 496 42.23 -1.71 -19.90
N ASN A 497 41.00 -2.17 -19.63
CA ASN A 497 39.86 -1.89 -20.48
C ASN A 497 39.49 -0.39 -20.49
N ALA A 498 39.56 0.29 -19.34
CA ALA A 498 39.29 1.72 -19.24
C ALA A 498 40.33 2.55 -20.03
N VAL A 499 41.62 2.33 -19.74
CA VAL A 499 42.75 3.08 -20.33
C VAL A 499 42.84 2.93 -21.85
N ARG A 500 42.44 1.78 -22.40
CA ARG A 500 42.46 1.54 -23.85
C ARG A 500 41.62 2.53 -24.66
N TYR A 501 40.57 3.09 -24.06
CA TYR A 501 39.63 3.96 -24.75
C TYR A 501 39.53 5.36 -24.15
N ALA A 502 40.00 5.54 -22.91
CA ALA A 502 39.92 6.80 -22.20
C ALA A 502 40.82 7.87 -22.83
N SER A 503 40.32 9.11 -22.88
CA SER A 503 41.11 10.28 -23.30
C SER A 503 41.51 11.18 -22.12
N LYS A 504 40.83 11.02 -20.98
CA LYS A 504 41.10 11.71 -19.71
C LYS A 504 41.64 10.74 -18.66
N PRO A 505 42.20 11.25 -17.54
CA PRO A 505 42.63 10.39 -16.43
C PRO A 505 41.52 9.46 -15.94
N VAL A 506 41.85 8.18 -15.81
CA VAL A 506 40.99 7.14 -15.27
C VAL A 506 41.01 7.20 -13.75
N THR A 507 39.85 7.10 -13.12
CA THR A 507 39.74 7.06 -11.66
C THR A 507 39.80 5.62 -11.17
N LEU A 508 40.51 5.37 -10.06
CA LEU A 508 40.49 4.11 -9.34
C LEU A 508 40.09 4.38 -7.89
N ARG A 509 38.99 3.77 -7.45
CA ARG A 509 38.50 3.86 -6.07
C ARG A 509 38.36 2.48 -5.45
N LEU A 510 38.90 2.32 -4.24
CA LEU A 510 38.69 1.15 -3.38
C LEU A 510 37.94 1.60 -2.12
N LEU A 511 36.93 0.84 -1.74
CA LEU A 511 36.07 1.08 -0.58
C LEU A 511 36.09 -0.17 0.31
N ARG A 512 36.47 -0.03 1.58
CA ARG A 512 36.44 -1.09 2.59
C ARG A 512 35.16 -0.97 3.42
N THR A 513 34.19 -1.84 3.15
CA THR A 513 32.91 -1.86 3.87
C THR A 513 32.66 -3.26 4.44
N ASP A 514 31.40 -3.73 4.43
CA ASP A 514 31.04 -5.14 4.59
C ASP A 514 31.63 -6.02 3.47
N VAL A 515 31.89 -5.43 2.31
CA VAL A 515 32.62 -6.03 1.18
C VAL A 515 33.80 -5.13 0.79
N LEU A 516 34.74 -5.67 0.02
CA LEU A 516 35.71 -4.83 -0.68
C LEU A 516 35.14 -4.46 -2.04
N ARG A 517 34.90 -3.17 -2.28
CA ARG A 517 34.40 -2.66 -3.56
C ARG A 517 35.48 -1.88 -4.29
N CYS A 518 35.69 -2.24 -5.55
CA CYS A 518 36.62 -1.57 -6.45
C CYS A 518 35.84 -0.94 -7.60
N GLU A 519 36.13 0.32 -7.90
CA GLU A 519 35.47 1.09 -8.96
C GLU A 519 36.51 1.75 -9.85
N VAL A 520 36.27 1.70 -11.15
CA VAL A 520 37.11 2.31 -12.17
C VAL A 520 36.23 3.17 -13.06
N GLY A 521 36.47 4.48 -13.05
CA GLY A 521 35.73 5.45 -13.86
C GLY A 521 36.56 5.98 -15.02
N ASP A 522 35.96 6.07 -16.20
CA ASP A 522 36.55 6.65 -17.41
C ASP A 522 35.57 7.59 -18.12
N ASP A 523 36.05 8.35 -19.10
CA ASP A 523 35.29 9.34 -19.88
C ASP A 523 34.56 8.74 -21.08
N VAL A 524 34.48 7.40 -21.20
CA VAL A 524 33.91 6.71 -22.35
C VAL A 524 32.51 6.18 -22.00
N PRO A 525 31.43 6.71 -22.61
CA PRO A 525 30.04 6.38 -22.24
C PRO A 525 29.59 4.97 -22.66
N GLN A 526 30.39 4.27 -23.46
CA GLN A 526 30.06 2.93 -23.95
C GLN A 526 30.31 1.87 -22.88
N LEU A 527 29.21 1.23 -22.45
CA LEU A 527 29.26 0.16 -21.45
C LEU A 527 30.01 -1.07 -21.99
N PRO A 528 30.82 -1.73 -21.15
CA PRO A 528 31.59 -2.88 -21.57
C PRO A 528 30.66 -4.09 -21.77
N ARG A 529 30.87 -4.84 -22.85
CA ARG A 529 30.10 -6.06 -23.16
C ARG A 529 30.90 -7.29 -22.82
N LEU A 530 30.29 -8.23 -22.09
CA LEU A 530 30.89 -9.53 -21.83
C LEU A 530 30.98 -10.30 -23.16
N ARG A 531 32.21 -10.58 -23.60
CA ARG A 531 32.47 -11.38 -24.81
C ARG A 531 32.98 -12.75 -24.38
N GLN A 532 32.44 -13.82 -24.97
CA GLN A 532 33.04 -15.15 -24.87
C GLN A 532 34.20 -15.23 -25.88
N ALA A 533 35.41 -14.96 -25.40
CA ALA A 533 36.62 -15.12 -26.20
C ALA A 533 36.83 -16.60 -26.55
N ARG A 534 37.14 -16.91 -27.82
CA ARG A 534 37.52 -18.27 -28.23
C ARG A 534 38.90 -18.63 -27.66
N ALA A 535 39.25 -19.91 -27.64
CA ALA A 535 40.53 -20.38 -27.08
C ALA A 535 41.77 -19.70 -27.72
N THR A 536 41.64 -19.21 -28.96
CA THR A 536 42.67 -18.54 -29.77
C THR A 536 42.66 -17.01 -29.68
N ASP A 537 41.71 -16.38 -28.99
CA ASP A 537 41.63 -14.91 -28.92
C ASP A 537 42.58 -14.37 -27.83
N GLU A 538 43.47 -13.44 -28.21
CA GLU A 538 44.41 -12.75 -27.31
C GLU A 538 43.74 -11.68 -26.42
N GLY A 539 42.46 -11.37 -26.64
CA GLY A 539 41.72 -10.35 -25.90
C GLY A 539 40.27 -10.76 -25.57
N GLY A 540 39.61 -9.98 -24.70
CA GLY A 540 38.19 -10.18 -24.37
C GLY A 540 37.89 -11.11 -23.19
N ARG A 541 38.91 -11.56 -22.46
CA ARG A 541 38.76 -12.42 -21.25
C ARG A 541 38.59 -11.64 -19.94
N GLY A 542 38.94 -10.35 -19.91
CA GLY A 542 38.97 -9.58 -18.66
C GLY A 542 37.66 -9.53 -17.90
N LEU A 543 36.56 -9.13 -18.56
CA LEU A 543 35.24 -9.14 -17.92
C LEU A 543 34.74 -10.54 -17.58
N TYR A 544 35.17 -11.58 -18.29
CA TYR A 544 34.83 -12.96 -17.93
C TYR A 544 35.50 -13.36 -16.61
N LEU A 545 36.76 -12.95 -16.38
CA LEU A 545 37.44 -13.15 -15.09
C LEU A 545 36.75 -12.38 -13.96
N VAL A 546 36.40 -11.10 -14.19
CA VAL A 546 35.60 -10.31 -13.24
C VAL A 546 34.30 -11.01 -12.90
N ASN A 547 33.56 -11.50 -13.91
CA ASN A 547 32.30 -12.20 -13.70
C ASN A 547 32.43 -13.52 -12.93
N ARG A 548 33.59 -14.19 -13.01
CA ARG A 548 33.83 -15.48 -12.33
C ARG A 548 34.34 -15.32 -10.90
N LEU A 549 35.15 -14.29 -10.63
CA LEU A 549 35.86 -14.12 -9.35
C LEU A 549 35.18 -13.10 -8.43
N ALA A 550 34.46 -12.11 -8.99
CA ALA A 550 33.74 -11.14 -8.18
C ALA A 550 32.45 -11.74 -7.61
N ARG A 551 32.08 -11.34 -6.39
CA ARG A 551 30.76 -11.63 -5.82
C ARG A 551 29.65 -10.96 -6.65
N ARG A 552 29.87 -9.70 -7.00
CA ARG A 552 29.01 -8.89 -7.89
C ARG A 552 29.89 -7.96 -8.69
N TRP A 553 29.45 -7.63 -9.88
CA TRP A 553 30.07 -6.58 -10.68
C TRP A 553 29.01 -5.92 -11.55
N GLY A 554 29.31 -4.71 -12.03
CA GLY A 554 28.42 -3.97 -12.89
C GLY A 554 29.13 -2.84 -13.61
N ALA A 555 28.41 -2.20 -14.51
CA ALA A 555 28.86 -0.98 -15.17
C ALA A 555 27.70 -0.01 -15.26
N THR A 556 27.92 1.23 -14.81
CA THR A 556 26.91 2.29 -14.86
C THR A 556 27.41 3.41 -15.75
N ARG A 557 26.54 3.90 -16.63
CA ARG A 557 26.81 5.07 -17.45
C ARG A 557 26.62 6.30 -16.58
N LEU A 558 27.55 7.23 -16.68
CA LEU A 558 27.47 8.56 -16.08
C LEU A 558 27.24 9.59 -17.19
N SER A 559 26.82 10.80 -16.83
CA SER A 559 26.67 11.91 -17.78
C SER A 559 27.95 12.21 -18.58
N THR A 560 29.12 11.99 -17.97
CA THR A 560 30.44 12.32 -18.54
C THR A 560 31.29 11.10 -18.89
N GLY A 561 30.75 9.87 -18.78
CA GLY A 561 31.53 8.65 -18.99
C GLY A 561 30.86 7.39 -18.44
N LYS A 562 31.63 6.53 -17.78
CA LYS A 562 31.09 5.35 -17.09
C LYS A 562 31.94 4.97 -15.87
N VAL A 563 31.35 4.18 -14.99
CA VAL A 563 32.05 3.48 -13.91
C VAL A 563 31.82 1.99 -14.05
N VAL A 564 32.90 1.21 -14.03
CA VAL A 564 32.88 -0.25 -13.92
C VAL A 564 33.32 -0.63 -12.52
N TRP A 565 32.57 -1.50 -11.86
CA TRP A 565 32.82 -1.84 -10.47
C TRP A 565 32.69 -3.34 -10.22
N PHE A 566 33.36 -3.82 -9.18
CA PHE A 566 33.22 -5.18 -8.67
C PHE A 566 33.38 -5.24 -7.15
N GLU A 567 32.81 -6.29 -6.56
CA GLU A 567 32.80 -6.55 -5.12
C GLU A 567 33.43 -7.91 -4.83
N LEU A 568 34.23 -7.98 -3.77
CA LEU A 568 34.79 -9.20 -3.22
C LEU A 568 34.37 -9.34 -1.75
N ASN A 569 34.11 -10.58 -1.33
CA ASN A 569 33.86 -10.86 0.08
C ASN A 569 35.13 -10.59 0.90
N ARG A 570 34.94 -10.10 2.12
CA ARG A 570 35.99 -10.16 3.13
C ARG A 570 36.13 -11.63 3.54
N GLY A 571 37.38 -12.12 3.54
CA GLY A 571 37.72 -13.49 3.91
C GLY A 571 37.32 -13.82 5.34
#